data_AF-A0A645BVH4-F1
#
_entry.id   AF-A0A645BVH4-F1
#
_cell.length_a   1.000
_cell.length_b   1.000
_cell.length_c   1.000
_cell.angle_alpha   90.00
_cell.angle_beta   90.00
_cell.angle_gamma   90.00
#
_symmetry.space_group_name_H-M   'P 1'
#
loop_
_entity.id
_entity.type
_entity.pdbx_description
1 polymer ?
#
loop_
_entity_poly.entity_id
_entity_poly.type
_entity_poly.pdbx_seq_one_letter_code
_entity_poly.pdbx_strand_id
1 'polypeptide(L)'
;MLKMLELHPNLDRVVLCLDHDEAGIEVSEKYFDLLSEKGIQCERELSEYKDWNEDIHAQYGLPALPAEEHPQHLLRDTFCAELAQITPDARADCSANELSALLVRVRDHLHWGRFSQAEDCLLELLSRSMTAAAREYRQMDHGLELAAVQTRLRDGFKTYENRGQLKTRLDLLETDIMSLRGFNQILTASDKQRLAEQYERVGAHCFKAAILLEQHVQKQELKQGLTMKMN
;
A
#
# COMPACT_ATOMS: atom_id res chain seq x y z
N MET A 1 -10.56 -19.01 -15.67
CA MET A 1 -10.80 -17.69 -16.27
C MET A 1 -9.79 -17.37 -17.38
N LEU A 2 -8.50 -17.13 -17.10
CA LEU A 2 -7.51 -16.71 -18.12
C LEU A 2 -7.46 -17.64 -19.35
N LYS A 3 -7.51 -18.96 -19.13
CA LYS A 3 -7.52 -19.93 -20.24
C LYS A 3 -8.73 -19.78 -21.16
N MET A 4 -9.88 -19.35 -20.64
CA MET A 4 -11.06 -19.10 -21.46
C MET A 4 -10.86 -17.87 -22.36
N LEU A 5 -10.24 -16.81 -21.84
CA LEU A 5 -9.91 -15.61 -22.62
C LEU A 5 -8.90 -15.93 -23.74
N GLU A 6 -7.96 -16.84 -23.49
CA GLU A 6 -7.06 -17.34 -24.55
C GLU A 6 -7.79 -18.14 -25.63
N LEU A 7 -8.80 -18.93 -25.26
CA LEU A 7 -9.53 -19.81 -26.19
C LEU A 7 -10.63 -19.05 -26.96
N HIS A 8 -11.11 -17.94 -26.41
CA HIS A 8 -12.22 -17.15 -26.94
C HIS A 8 -11.78 -15.69 -27.11
N PRO A 9 -11.04 -15.37 -28.18
CA PRO A 9 -10.51 -14.01 -28.41
C PRO A 9 -11.60 -12.96 -28.67
N ASN A 10 -12.85 -13.39 -28.86
CA ASN A 10 -14.02 -12.51 -28.92
C ASN A 10 -14.49 -12.02 -27.54
N LEU A 11 -13.92 -12.53 -26.46
CA LEU A 11 -14.14 -12.02 -25.10
C LEU A 11 -13.09 -10.95 -24.81
N ASP A 12 -13.46 -9.69 -24.96
CA ASP A 12 -12.59 -8.53 -24.79
C ASP A 12 -12.87 -7.72 -23.51
N ARG A 13 -14.00 -8.00 -22.84
CA ARG A 13 -14.40 -7.39 -21.57
C ARG A 13 -14.65 -8.44 -20.48
N VAL A 14 -14.09 -8.19 -19.30
CA VAL A 14 -14.27 -9.01 -18.09
C VAL A 14 -14.81 -8.13 -16.97
N VAL A 15 -15.82 -8.60 -16.26
CA VAL A 15 -16.30 -8.00 -15.02
C VAL A 15 -16.01 -8.96 -13.88
N LEU A 16 -15.27 -8.49 -12.87
CA LEU A 16 -14.92 -9.26 -11.68
C LEU A 16 -15.98 -9.04 -10.61
N CYS A 17 -16.72 -10.12 -10.31
CA CYS A 17 -17.84 -10.17 -9.37
C CYS A 17 -17.52 -11.16 -8.24
N LEU A 18 -16.45 -10.89 -7.48
CA LEU A 18 -16.02 -11.73 -6.36
C LEU A 18 -16.70 -11.30 -5.05
N ASP A 19 -16.63 -12.16 -4.04
CA ASP A 19 -17.11 -11.91 -2.69
C ASP A 19 -16.56 -10.57 -2.15
N HIS A 20 -17.42 -9.83 -1.47
CA HIS A 20 -17.08 -8.61 -0.75
C HIS A 20 -16.56 -8.97 0.65
N ASP A 21 -15.49 -9.77 0.69
CA ASP A 21 -14.74 -10.16 1.88
C ASP A 21 -13.22 -10.07 1.67
N GLU A 22 -12.43 -10.31 2.72
CA GLU A 22 -10.96 -10.21 2.67
C GLU A 22 -10.35 -11.00 1.49
N ALA A 23 -10.79 -12.23 1.27
CA ALA A 23 -10.24 -13.10 0.23
C ALA A 23 -10.71 -12.66 -1.17
N GLY A 24 -11.98 -12.29 -1.31
CA GLY A 24 -12.54 -11.84 -2.58
C GLY A 24 -11.94 -10.51 -3.05
N ILE A 25 -11.77 -9.54 -2.16
CA ILE A 25 -11.10 -8.26 -2.44
C ILE A 25 -9.67 -8.49 -2.95
N GLU A 26 -8.91 -9.30 -2.23
CA GLU A 26 -7.50 -9.55 -2.55
C GLU A 26 -7.34 -10.27 -3.91
N VAL A 27 -8.20 -11.24 -4.20
CA VAL A 27 -8.24 -11.95 -5.47
C VAL A 27 -8.69 -11.03 -6.61
N SER A 28 -9.67 -10.15 -6.34
CA SER A 28 -10.18 -9.17 -7.30
C SER A 28 -9.11 -8.18 -7.73
N GLU A 29 -8.34 -7.64 -6.79
CA GLU A 29 -7.19 -6.77 -7.07
C GLU A 29 -6.15 -7.47 -7.95
N LYS A 30 -5.75 -8.69 -7.57
CA LYS A 30 -4.75 -9.46 -8.30
C LYS A 30 -5.17 -9.75 -9.75
N TYR A 31 -6.43 -10.14 -9.97
CA TYR A 31 -6.91 -10.41 -11.32
C TYR A 31 -7.11 -9.14 -12.13
N PHE A 32 -7.51 -8.04 -11.50
CA PHE A 32 -7.62 -6.75 -12.17
C PHE A 32 -6.28 -6.32 -12.76
N ASP A 33 -5.20 -6.40 -11.97
CA ASP A 33 -3.85 -6.04 -12.43
C ASP A 33 -3.37 -7.02 -13.52
N LEU A 34 -3.57 -8.33 -13.34
CA LEU A 34 -3.19 -9.35 -14.33
C LEU A 34 -3.91 -9.20 -15.68
N LEU A 35 -5.19 -8.81 -15.67
CA LEU A 35 -5.97 -8.58 -16.88
C LEU A 35 -5.56 -7.26 -17.55
N SER A 36 -5.31 -6.22 -16.76
CA SER A 36 -4.82 -4.92 -17.24
C SER A 36 -3.45 -5.05 -17.92
N GLU A 37 -2.53 -5.84 -17.35
CA GLU A 37 -1.22 -6.15 -17.96
C GLU A 37 -1.34 -6.86 -19.31
N LYS A 38 -2.42 -7.63 -19.52
CA LYS A 38 -2.72 -8.30 -20.79
C LYS A 38 -3.50 -7.43 -21.78
N GLY A 39 -3.79 -6.18 -21.42
CA GLY A 39 -4.57 -5.25 -22.24
C GLY A 39 -6.05 -5.64 -22.39
N ILE A 40 -6.57 -6.46 -21.48
CA ILE A 40 -7.98 -6.90 -21.48
C ILE A 40 -8.79 -5.88 -20.68
N GLN A 41 -9.91 -5.42 -21.23
CA GLN A 41 -10.79 -4.49 -20.51
C GLN A 41 -11.36 -5.21 -19.28
N CYS A 42 -11.08 -4.68 -18.10
CA CYS A 42 -11.52 -5.25 -16.84
C CYS A 42 -12.23 -4.20 -15.99
N GLU A 43 -13.34 -4.61 -15.37
CA GLU A 43 -14.08 -3.84 -14.38
C GLU A 43 -14.28 -4.68 -13.12
N ARG A 44 -14.52 -4.03 -11.98
CA ARG A 44 -14.85 -4.70 -10.72
C ARG A 44 -16.22 -4.21 -10.26
N GLU A 45 -17.09 -5.14 -9.92
CA GLU A 45 -18.38 -4.86 -9.30
C GLU A 45 -18.40 -5.49 -7.91
N LEU A 46 -18.93 -4.76 -6.93
CA LEU A 46 -19.05 -5.19 -5.54
C LEU A 46 -20.54 -5.34 -5.18
N SER A 47 -20.85 -6.42 -4.48
CA SER A 47 -22.15 -6.61 -3.82
C SER A 47 -22.29 -5.69 -2.61
N GLU A 48 -23.52 -5.43 -2.18
CA GLU A 48 -23.80 -4.66 -0.95
C GLU A 48 -23.56 -5.52 0.30
N TYR A 49 -23.87 -6.81 0.20
CA TYR A 49 -23.62 -7.84 1.19
C TYR A 49 -22.40 -8.68 0.82
N LYS A 50 -22.10 -9.73 1.62
CA LYS A 50 -20.92 -10.59 1.44
C LYS A 50 -20.74 -11.07 -0.01
N ASP A 51 -21.83 -11.40 -0.70
CA ASP A 51 -21.83 -11.77 -2.11
C ASP A 51 -23.19 -11.47 -2.77
N TRP A 52 -23.29 -11.67 -4.08
CA TRP A 52 -24.50 -11.43 -4.87
C TRP A 52 -25.69 -12.30 -4.44
N ASN A 53 -25.46 -13.48 -3.85
CA ASN A 53 -26.54 -14.32 -3.32
C ASN A 53 -27.09 -13.73 -2.01
N GLU A 54 -26.23 -13.15 -1.17
CA GLU A 54 -26.64 -12.42 0.02
C GLU A 54 -27.39 -11.12 -0.32
N ASP A 55 -27.04 -10.44 -1.42
CA ASP A 55 -27.84 -9.33 -1.95
C ASP A 55 -29.27 -9.78 -2.30
N ILE A 56 -29.40 -10.94 -2.94
CA ILE A 56 -30.71 -11.53 -3.26
C ILE A 56 -31.46 -11.88 -1.97
N HIS A 57 -30.81 -12.49 -0.98
CA HIS A 57 -31.42 -12.77 0.32
C HIS A 57 -32.01 -11.50 0.95
N ALA A 58 -31.22 -10.42 1.01
CA ALA A 58 -31.64 -9.14 1.56
C ALA A 58 -32.83 -8.56 0.79
N GLN A 59 -32.82 -8.63 -0.55
CA GLN A 59 -33.91 -8.14 -1.40
C GLN A 59 -35.25 -8.84 -1.10
N TYR A 60 -35.22 -10.12 -0.71
CA TYR A 60 -36.42 -10.88 -0.33
C TYR A 60 -36.70 -10.88 1.17
N GLY A 61 -36.02 -10.04 1.96
CA GLY A 61 -36.22 -9.92 3.40
C GLY A 61 -35.72 -11.13 4.20
N LEU A 62 -34.83 -11.93 3.61
CA LEU A 62 -34.14 -13.02 4.31
C LEU A 62 -32.89 -12.46 5.02
N PRO A 63 -32.41 -13.13 6.09
CA PRO A 63 -31.15 -12.76 6.71
C PRO A 63 -30.00 -12.84 5.70
N ALA A 64 -29.22 -11.76 5.61
CA ALA A 64 -28.08 -11.65 4.72
C ALA A 64 -26.78 -11.40 5.51
N LEU A 65 -25.68 -12.02 5.08
CA LEU A 65 -24.37 -11.80 5.67
C LEU A 65 -23.79 -10.45 5.21
N PRO A 66 -23.35 -9.57 6.12
CA PRO A 66 -22.79 -8.28 5.74
C PRO A 66 -21.46 -8.45 4.99
N ALA A 67 -21.13 -7.48 4.15
CA ALA A 67 -19.80 -7.35 3.57
C ALA A 67 -18.73 -7.14 4.65
N GLU A 68 -17.51 -7.61 4.37
CA GLU A 68 -16.34 -7.46 5.23
C GLU A 68 -15.20 -6.81 4.45
N GLU A 69 -14.82 -5.59 4.82
CA GLU A 69 -13.68 -4.91 4.18
C GLU A 69 -12.35 -5.55 4.59
N HIS A 70 -11.35 -5.49 3.71
CA HIS A 70 -10.04 -6.06 4.01
C HIS A 70 -9.39 -5.28 5.17
N PRO A 71 -8.87 -5.95 6.23
CA PRO A 71 -8.20 -5.28 7.34
C PRO A 71 -7.06 -4.32 6.95
N GLN A 72 -6.33 -4.62 5.86
CA GLN A 72 -5.27 -3.75 5.36
C GLN A 72 -5.79 -2.48 4.68
N HIS A 73 -7.00 -2.50 4.10
CA HIS A 73 -7.65 -1.31 3.56
C HIS A 73 -8.08 -0.35 4.65
N LEU A 74 -8.61 -0.87 5.75
CA LEU A 74 -8.95 -0.06 6.93
C LEU A 74 -7.70 0.65 7.47
N LEU A 75 -6.59 -0.08 7.63
CA LEU A 75 -5.32 0.50 8.06
C LEU A 75 -4.75 1.49 7.04
N ARG A 76 -4.81 1.16 5.75
CA ARG A 76 -4.43 2.08 4.65
C ARG A 76 -5.16 3.41 4.80
N ASP A 77 -6.49 3.38 4.91
CA ASP A 77 -7.29 4.59 4.94
C ASP A 77 -7.04 5.41 6.22
N THR A 78 -6.85 4.76 7.37
CA THR A 78 -6.41 5.41 8.61
C THR A 78 -5.06 6.13 8.43
N PHE A 79 -4.02 5.42 7.98
CA PHE A 79 -2.71 6.01 7.78
C PHE A 79 -2.71 7.09 6.69
N CYS A 80 -3.49 6.95 5.63
CA CYS A 80 -3.65 8.00 4.63
C CYS A 80 -4.28 9.27 5.24
N ALA A 81 -5.27 9.14 6.12
CA ALA A 81 -5.90 10.26 6.80
C ALA A 81 -4.94 10.95 7.79
N GLU A 82 -4.06 10.19 8.45
CA GLU A 82 -3.00 10.73 9.31
C GLU A 82 -1.93 11.46 8.50
N LEU A 83 -1.44 10.86 7.42
CA LEU A 83 -0.46 11.46 6.51
C LEU A 83 -0.95 12.78 5.90
N ALA A 84 -2.25 12.90 5.63
CA ALA A 84 -2.85 14.13 5.12
C ALA A 84 -2.78 15.29 6.13
N GLN A 85 -2.62 15.00 7.42
CA GLN A 85 -2.48 16.01 8.48
C GLN A 85 -1.02 16.40 8.76
N ILE A 86 -0.06 15.59 8.32
CA ILE A 86 1.36 15.87 8.52
C ILE A 86 1.77 17.05 7.64
N THR A 87 2.23 18.13 8.26
CA THR A 87 2.85 19.23 7.54
C THR A 87 4.26 18.82 7.12
N PRO A 88 4.57 18.76 5.81
CA PRO A 88 5.88 18.34 5.36
C PRO A 88 6.94 19.36 5.75
N ASP A 89 8.02 18.90 6.36
CA ASP A 89 9.21 19.74 6.51
C ASP A 89 9.93 19.82 5.16
N ALA A 90 9.77 20.97 4.48
CA ALA A 90 10.41 21.23 3.20
C ALA A 90 11.96 21.21 3.26
N ARG A 91 12.55 21.27 4.46
CA ARG A 91 14.00 21.23 4.70
C ARG A 91 14.50 19.86 5.13
N ALA A 92 13.62 18.87 5.32
CA ALA A 92 14.03 17.53 5.73
C ALA A 92 15.02 16.94 4.72
N ASP A 93 16.13 16.39 5.24
CA ASP A 93 17.07 15.67 4.39
C ASP A 93 16.44 14.36 3.92
N CYS A 94 16.39 14.22 2.60
CA CYS A 94 15.83 13.07 1.87
C CYS A 94 16.93 12.30 1.13
N SER A 95 18.20 12.51 1.52
CA SER A 95 19.34 11.78 0.97
C SER A 95 19.25 10.30 1.30
N ALA A 96 19.84 9.47 0.42
CA ALA A 96 19.91 8.03 0.65
C ALA A 96 20.51 7.67 2.01
N ASN A 97 21.50 8.45 2.49
CA ASN A 97 22.16 8.22 3.76
C ASN A 97 21.22 8.47 4.94
N GLU A 98 20.46 9.56 4.90
CA GLU A 98 19.52 9.89 5.97
C GLU A 98 18.34 8.92 6.01
N LEU A 99 17.79 8.54 4.85
CA LEU A 99 16.76 7.50 4.76
C LEU A 99 17.29 6.14 5.25
N SER A 100 18.56 5.82 4.97
CA SER A 100 19.19 4.62 5.50
C SER A 100 19.33 4.66 7.01
N ALA A 101 19.70 5.82 7.59
CA ALA A 101 19.81 5.98 9.03
C ALA A 101 18.43 5.82 9.72
N LEU A 102 17.35 6.32 9.12
CA LEU A 102 15.98 6.04 9.56
C LEU A 102 15.66 4.54 9.51
N LEU A 103 15.99 3.85 8.41
CA LEU A 103 15.75 2.42 8.29
C LEU A 103 16.54 1.58 9.32
N VAL A 104 17.78 1.97 9.64
CA VAL A 104 18.56 1.35 10.72
C VAL A 104 17.83 1.54 12.06
N ARG A 105 17.34 2.75 12.36
CA ARG A 105 16.54 3.00 13.57
C ARG A 105 15.28 2.13 13.62
N VAL A 106 14.55 2.00 12.50
CA VAL A 106 13.38 1.10 12.42
C VAL A 106 13.77 -0.32 12.86
N ARG A 107 14.84 -0.87 12.29
CA ARG A 107 15.32 -2.23 12.61
C ARG A 107 15.74 -2.35 14.09
N ASP A 108 16.42 -1.35 14.62
CA ASP A 108 16.80 -1.32 16.04
C ASP A 108 15.57 -1.30 16.95
N HIS A 109 14.58 -0.44 16.66
CA HIS A 109 13.34 -0.39 17.41
C HIS A 109 12.59 -1.72 17.38
N LEU A 110 12.48 -2.35 16.21
CA LEU A 110 11.86 -3.67 16.06
C LEU A 110 12.61 -4.76 16.84
N HIS A 111 13.95 -4.76 16.80
CA HIS A 111 14.78 -5.71 17.56
C HIS A 111 14.50 -5.64 19.07
N TRP A 112 14.24 -4.44 19.59
CA TRP A 112 13.93 -4.21 21.00
C TRP A 112 12.43 -4.23 21.34
N GLY A 113 11.55 -4.62 20.41
CA GLY A 113 10.10 -4.66 20.62
C GLY A 113 9.44 -3.29 20.79
N ARG A 114 10.11 -2.21 20.36
CA ARG A 114 9.62 -0.82 20.44
C ARG A 114 8.79 -0.48 19.20
N PHE A 115 7.60 -1.09 19.09
CA PHE A 115 6.79 -1.04 17.87
C PHE A 115 6.29 0.36 17.52
N SER A 116 5.77 1.13 18.48
CA SER A 116 5.33 2.51 18.25
C SER A 116 6.47 3.39 17.71
N GLN A 117 7.67 3.29 18.26
CA GLN A 117 8.81 4.06 17.75
C GLN A 117 9.31 3.58 16.37
N ALA A 118 9.14 2.29 16.05
CA ALA A 118 9.44 1.77 14.72
C ALA A 118 8.44 2.31 13.69
N GLU A 119 7.16 2.41 14.05
CA GLU A 119 6.12 3.02 13.24
C GLU A 119 6.39 4.51 13.01
N ASP A 120 6.70 5.28 14.06
CA ASP A 120 7.07 6.70 13.93
C ASP A 120 8.20 6.90 12.92
N CYS A 121 9.25 6.06 12.98
CA CYS A 121 10.36 6.12 12.04
C CYS A 121 9.95 5.73 10.60
N LEU A 122 9.03 4.77 10.44
CA LEU A 122 8.50 4.38 9.12
C LEU A 122 7.64 5.50 8.51
N LEU A 123 6.79 6.14 9.31
CA LEU A 123 5.96 7.26 8.89
C LEU A 123 6.80 8.50 8.56
N GLU A 124 7.88 8.74 9.31
CA GLU A 124 8.85 9.79 8.97
C GLU A 124 9.56 9.50 7.64
N LEU A 125 10.02 8.26 7.42
CA LEU A 125 10.66 7.85 6.16
C LEU A 125 9.68 8.01 4.99
N LEU A 126 8.42 7.58 5.19
CA LEU A 126 7.33 7.74 4.23
C LEU A 126 7.11 9.23 3.89
N SER A 127 6.90 10.07 4.89
CA SER A 127 6.67 11.51 4.71
C SER A 127 7.81 12.20 3.94
N ARG A 128 9.07 11.91 4.32
CA ARG A 128 10.25 12.45 3.63
C ARG A 128 10.32 11.99 2.17
N SER A 129 10.07 10.71 1.91
CA SER A 129 10.09 10.15 0.55
C SER A 129 9.01 10.76 -0.34
N MET A 130 7.78 10.90 0.18
CA MET A 130 6.67 11.52 -0.55
C MET A 130 6.91 13.00 -0.86
N THR A 131 7.50 13.72 0.10
CA THR A 131 7.88 15.13 -0.07
C THR A 131 8.98 15.29 -1.12
N ALA A 132 9.96 14.37 -1.12
CA ALA A 132 11.01 14.35 -2.12
C ALA A 132 10.45 14.07 -3.52
N ALA A 133 9.59 13.06 -3.68
CA ALA A 133 8.91 12.77 -4.94
C ALA A 133 8.14 14.00 -5.47
N ALA A 134 7.30 14.61 -4.64
CA ALA A 134 6.55 15.81 -5.00
C ALA A 134 7.47 16.98 -5.40
N ARG A 135 8.62 17.13 -4.72
CA ARG A 135 9.61 18.15 -5.08
C ARG A 135 10.20 17.89 -6.47
N GLU A 136 10.59 16.67 -6.77
CA GLU A 136 11.15 16.33 -8.09
C GLU A 136 10.13 16.54 -9.21
N TYR A 137 8.85 16.14 -9.02
CA TYR A 137 7.79 16.43 -10.00
C TYR A 137 7.56 17.92 -10.23
N ARG A 138 7.54 18.73 -9.17
CA ARG A 138 7.37 20.19 -9.30
C ARG A 138 8.49 20.84 -10.09
N GLN A 139 9.72 20.35 -9.96
CA GLN A 139 10.86 20.85 -10.73
C GLN A 139 10.81 20.52 -12.23
N MET A 140 9.90 19.63 -12.64
CA MET A 140 9.65 19.24 -14.03
C MET A 140 8.40 19.90 -14.63
N ASP A 141 7.85 20.91 -13.96
CA ASP A 141 6.58 21.58 -14.34
C ASP A 141 5.39 20.61 -14.44
N HIS A 142 5.47 19.45 -13.79
CA HIS A 142 4.38 18.47 -13.79
C HIS A 142 3.22 18.88 -12.88
N GLY A 143 3.32 19.98 -12.13
CA GLY A 143 2.26 20.48 -11.25
C GLY A 143 1.77 19.48 -10.20
N LEU A 144 2.44 18.33 -10.05
CA LEU A 144 2.05 17.26 -9.15
C LEU A 144 2.36 17.68 -7.72
N GLU A 145 1.31 18.08 -7.02
CA GLU A 145 1.35 18.42 -5.61
C GLU A 145 1.49 17.15 -4.76
N LEU A 146 1.91 17.33 -3.51
CA LEU A 146 2.03 16.24 -2.54
C LEU A 146 0.74 15.42 -2.44
N ALA A 147 -0.42 16.07 -2.51
CA ALA A 147 -1.73 15.41 -2.51
C ALA A 147 -1.85 14.37 -3.64
N ALA A 148 -1.35 14.67 -4.85
CA ALA A 148 -1.41 13.74 -5.97
C ALA A 148 -0.49 12.52 -5.75
N VAL A 149 0.68 12.72 -5.12
CA VAL A 149 1.56 11.61 -4.72
C VAL A 149 0.86 10.75 -3.66
N GLN A 150 0.23 11.37 -2.65
CA GLN A 150 -0.53 10.67 -1.61
C GLN A 150 -1.72 9.87 -2.17
N THR A 151 -2.46 10.44 -3.13
CA THR A 151 -3.53 9.73 -3.84
C THR A 151 -2.99 8.50 -4.56
N ARG A 152 -1.87 8.63 -5.30
CA ARG A 152 -1.23 7.47 -5.95
C ARG A 152 -0.77 6.40 -4.97
N LEU A 153 -0.21 6.81 -3.82
CA LEU A 153 0.17 5.88 -2.76
C LEU A 153 -1.03 5.07 -2.25
N ARG A 154 -2.16 5.76 -1.99
CA ARG A 154 -3.40 5.14 -1.53
C ARG A 154 -3.97 4.19 -2.57
N ASP A 155 -4.15 4.66 -3.80
CA ASP A 155 -4.84 3.90 -4.86
C ASP A 155 -3.96 2.77 -5.44
N GLY A 156 -2.64 2.95 -5.37
CA GLY A 156 -1.64 1.95 -5.75
C GLY A 156 -1.39 0.89 -4.69
N PHE A 157 -1.93 1.03 -3.47
CA PHE A 157 -1.83 -0.02 -2.46
C PHE A 157 -2.70 -1.21 -2.84
N LYS A 158 -2.09 -2.39 -2.93
CA LYS A 158 -2.74 -3.67 -3.19
C LYS A 158 -2.47 -4.65 -2.06
N THR A 159 -3.53 -5.26 -1.56
CA THR A 159 -3.47 -6.19 -0.42
C THR A 159 -2.72 -7.47 -0.77
N TYR A 160 -2.92 -7.99 -1.99
CA TYR A 160 -2.29 -9.22 -2.46
C TYR A 160 -0.76 -9.11 -2.55
N GLU A 161 -0.25 -7.90 -2.74
CA GLU A 161 1.19 -7.64 -2.74
C GLU A 161 1.75 -7.61 -1.32
N ASN A 162 0.94 -7.35 -0.29
CA ASN A 162 1.40 -7.14 1.07
C ASN A 162 1.19 -8.34 2.00
N ARG A 163 1.24 -9.57 1.46
CA ARG A 163 1.18 -10.83 2.24
C ARG A 163 2.52 -11.24 2.89
N GLY A 164 3.60 -10.56 2.53
CA GLY A 164 4.96 -10.91 2.91
C GLY A 164 5.28 -10.62 4.39
N GLN A 165 6.46 -11.05 4.83
CA GLN A 165 6.96 -10.71 6.16
C GLN A 165 7.48 -9.26 6.19
N LEU A 166 7.32 -8.59 7.33
CA LEU A 166 7.86 -7.24 7.55
C LEU A 166 9.34 -7.15 7.20
N LYS A 167 10.14 -8.15 7.59
CA LYS A 167 11.57 -8.23 7.25
C LYS A 167 11.81 -8.13 5.74
N THR A 168 11.09 -8.91 4.93
CA THR A 168 11.21 -8.87 3.46
C THR A 168 10.87 -7.49 2.91
N ARG A 169 9.89 -6.78 3.50
CA ARG A 169 9.56 -5.42 3.10
C ARG A 169 10.69 -4.44 3.43
N LEU A 170 11.32 -4.56 4.59
CA LEU A 170 12.46 -3.72 4.97
C LEU A 170 13.69 -3.97 4.09
N ASP A 171 13.91 -5.21 3.64
CA ASP A 171 15.03 -5.54 2.74
C ASP A 171 14.83 -4.96 1.32
N LEU A 172 13.59 -4.98 0.82
CA LEU A 172 13.23 -4.29 -0.43
C LEU A 172 13.36 -2.77 -0.30
N LEU A 173 12.89 -2.21 0.83
CA LEU A 173 13.04 -0.80 1.16
C LEU A 173 14.52 -0.37 1.16
N GLU A 174 15.40 -1.16 1.78
CA GLU A 174 16.84 -0.90 1.76
C GLU A 174 17.40 -0.87 0.33
N THR A 175 17.00 -1.83 -0.49
CA THR A 175 17.44 -1.91 -1.90
C THR A 175 17.04 -0.64 -2.67
N ASP A 176 15.79 -0.19 -2.51
CA ASP A 176 15.31 1.02 -3.17
C ASP A 176 15.97 2.30 -2.62
N ILE A 177 16.22 2.39 -1.30
CA ILE A 177 16.97 3.51 -0.72
C ILE A 177 18.40 3.56 -1.28
N MET A 178 19.07 2.41 -1.39
CA MET A 178 20.43 2.34 -1.94
C MET A 178 20.49 2.80 -3.39
N SER A 179 19.46 2.49 -4.18
CA SER A 179 19.38 2.90 -5.59
C SER A 179 19.33 4.42 -5.78
N LEU A 180 18.85 5.19 -4.78
CA LEU A 180 18.82 6.65 -4.82
C LEU A 180 20.22 7.27 -4.97
N ARG A 181 21.27 6.56 -4.56
CA ARG A 181 22.67 7.00 -4.73
C ARG A 181 23.10 7.09 -6.19
N GLY A 182 22.36 6.47 -7.11
CA GLY A 182 22.60 6.56 -8.56
C GLY A 182 22.35 7.95 -9.14
N PHE A 183 21.68 8.84 -8.40
CA PHE A 183 21.22 10.15 -8.87
C PHE A 183 22.14 11.32 -8.45
N ASN A 184 23.40 11.04 -8.10
CA ASN A 184 24.37 12.01 -7.56
C ASN A 184 24.94 13.04 -8.59
N GLN A 185 24.43 13.09 -9.83
CA GLN A 185 24.97 13.93 -10.93
C GLN A 185 23.91 14.87 -11.50
N ILE A 186 24.28 15.68 -12.50
CA ILE A 186 23.33 16.57 -13.21
C ILE A 186 22.19 15.72 -13.79
N LEU A 187 20.99 15.89 -13.25
CA LEU A 187 19.81 15.13 -13.62
C LEU A 187 19.13 15.76 -14.83
N THR A 188 18.98 15.00 -15.91
CA THR A 188 18.07 15.34 -17.01
C THR A 188 16.62 15.30 -16.51
N ALA A 189 15.67 15.83 -17.30
CA ALA A 189 14.25 15.72 -16.95
C ALA A 189 13.80 14.25 -16.76
N SER A 190 14.27 13.33 -17.60
CA SER A 190 13.99 11.89 -17.44
C SER A 190 14.57 11.33 -16.13
N ASP A 191 15.74 11.82 -15.70
CA ASP A 191 16.37 11.36 -14.47
C ASP A 191 15.62 11.86 -13.24
N LYS A 192 15.09 13.09 -13.29
CA LYS A 192 14.21 13.61 -12.24
C LYS A 192 12.92 12.82 -12.13
N GLN A 193 12.32 12.42 -13.25
CA GLN A 193 11.13 11.57 -13.25
C GLN A 193 11.43 10.23 -12.59
N ARG A 194 12.51 9.55 -13.02
CA ARG A 194 12.93 8.29 -12.42
C ARG A 194 13.27 8.42 -10.94
N LEU A 195 13.88 9.54 -10.53
CA LEU A 195 14.15 9.81 -9.11
C LEU A 195 12.85 9.97 -8.31
N ALA A 196 11.87 10.70 -8.85
CA ALA A 196 10.57 10.87 -8.22
C ALA A 196 9.82 9.54 -8.07
N GLU A 197 9.81 8.72 -9.12
CA GLU A 197 9.25 7.37 -9.11
C GLU A 197 9.97 6.47 -8.08
N GLN A 198 11.29 6.61 -7.94
CA GLN A 198 12.06 5.84 -6.97
C GLN A 198 11.74 6.26 -5.52
N TYR A 199 11.54 7.55 -5.26
CA TYR A 199 11.03 8.03 -3.98
C TYR A 199 9.61 7.53 -3.69
N GLU A 200 8.72 7.45 -4.69
CA GLU A 200 7.39 6.85 -4.52
C GLU A 200 7.47 5.36 -4.16
N ARG A 201 8.39 4.60 -4.76
CA ARG A 201 8.61 3.19 -4.42
C ARG A 201 9.10 3.01 -2.98
N VAL A 202 10.05 3.84 -2.55
CA VAL A 202 10.50 3.89 -1.14
C VAL A 202 9.31 4.18 -0.22
N GLY A 203 8.49 5.18 -0.56
CA GLY A 203 7.26 5.49 0.18
C GLY A 203 6.29 4.29 0.23
N ALA A 204 6.01 3.65 -0.90
CA ALA A 204 5.13 2.49 -0.97
C ALA A 204 5.63 1.32 -0.09
N HIS A 205 6.95 1.10 -0.02
CA HIS A 205 7.53 0.11 0.88
C HIS A 205 7.38 0.47 2.36
N CYS A 206 7.60 1.73 2.74
CA CYS A 206 7.35 2.21 4.10
C CYS A 206 5.89 2.04 4.50
N PHE A 207 4.98 2.41 3.61
CA PHE A 207 3.54 2.34 3.86
C PHE A 207 3.07 0.89 4.05
N LYS A 208 3.51 -0.02 3.17
CA LYS A 208 3.29 -1.47 3.31
C LYS A 208 3.89 -2.02 4.61
N ALA A 209 5.08 -1.57 5.00
CA ALA A 209 5.74 -1.99 6.23
C ALA A 209 5.01 -1.50 7.49
N ALA A 210 4.52 -0.26 7.50
CA ALA A 210 3.72 0.28 8.60
C ALA A 210 2.43 -0.54 8.79
N ILE A 211 1.72 -0.85 7.69
CA ILE A 211 0.51 -1.68 7.75
C ILE A 211 0.81 -3.07 8.33
N LEU A 212 1.89 -3.72 7.89
CA LEU A 212 2.30 -5.02 8.43
C LEU A 212 2.68 -4.96 9.92
N LEU A 213 3.31 -3.87 10.34
CA LEU A 213 3.70 -3.65 11.73
C LEU A 213 2.46 -3.51 12.61
N GLU A 214 1.52 -2.65 12.21
CA GLU A 214 0.28 -2.43 12.97
C GLU A 214 -0.57 -3.69 13.04
N GLN A 215 -0.71 -4.43 11.92
CA GLN A 215 -1.35 -5.75 11.94
C GLN A 215 -0.67 -6.74 12.90
N HIS A 216 0.66 -6.67 13.03
CA HIS A 216 1.40 -7.50 13.96
C HIS A 216 1.08 -7.11 15.41
N VAL A 217 1.06 -5.82 15.72
CA VAL A 217 0.72 -5.27 17.05
C VAL A 217 -0.69 -5.68 17.44
N GLN A 218 -1.70 -5.41 16.60
CA GLN A 218 -3.10 -5.78 16.85
C GLN A 218 -3.25 -7.30 17.13
N LYS A 219 -2.56 -8.14 16.36
CA LYS A 219 -2.55 -9.60 16.57
C LYS A 219 -1.91 -10.01 17.90
N GLN A 220 -0.90 -9.28 18.39
CA GLN A 220 -0.31 -9.54 19.71
C GLN A 220 -1.24 -9.14 20.84
N GLU A 221 -1.88 -7.97 20.75
CA GLU A 221 -2.80 -7.45 21.76
C GLU A 221 -4.03 -8.35 21.92
N LEU A 222 -4.61 -8.81 20.81
CA LEU A 222 -5.72 -9.77 20.81
C LEU A 222 -5.35 -11.06 21.56
N LYS A 223 -4.15 -11.61 21.31
CA LYS A 223 -3.66 -12.82 21.99
C LYS A 223 -3.44 -12.59 23.49
N GLN A 224 -2.88 -11.46 23.88
CA GLN A 224 -2.67 -11.11 25.29
C GLN A 224 -4.00 -10.91 26.02
N GLY A 225 -4.96 -10.21 25.39
CA GLY A 225 -6.31 -10.01 25.95
C GLY A 225 -7.11 -11.30 26.11
N LEU A 226 -6.98 -12.25 25.17
CA LEU A 226 -7.55 -13.60 25.31
C LEU A 226 -6.94 -14.37 26.48
N THR A 227 -5.62 -14.28 26.66
CA THR A 227 -4.90 -14.95 27.76
C THR A 227 -5.30 -14.38 29.13
N MET A 228 -5.55 -13.08 29.23
CA MET A 228 -5.99 -12.44 30.48
C MET A 228 -7.45 -12.74 30.84
N LYS A 229 -8.32 -13.07 29.87
CA LYS A 229 -9.72 -13.46 30.12
C LYS A 229 -9.90 -14.92 30.55
N MET A 230 -8.86 -15.76 30.38
CA MET A 230 -8.88 -17.19 30.72
C MET A 230 -8.27 -17.50 32.10
N ASN A 231 -7.68 -16.52 32.78
CA ASN A 231 -7.13 -16.61 34.12
C ASN A 231 -8.04 -15.93 35.14
#